data_AF-A0A257YSA8-F1
#
_entry.id   AF-A0A257YSA8-F1
#
_cell.length_a   1.000
_cell.length_b   1.000
_cell.length_c   1.000
_cell.angle_alpha   90.00
_cell.angle_beta   90.00
_cell.angle_gamma   90.00
#
_symmetry.space_group_name_H-M   'P 1'
#
loop_
_entity.id
_entity.type
_entity.pdbx_description
1 polymer ?
#
loop_
_entity_poly.entity_id
_entity_poly.type
_entity_poly.pdbx_seq_one_letter_code
_entity_poly.pdbx_strand_id
1 'polypeptide(L)'
;MTDQSPTAAFTASSFLDGANADYVDQLAARHAGDPASVDPQWAEFFRALGDSELDAKRAAQGPSWARADWPPQPVDDLTAALTGEWAAPPPAKEAKAAGAKIAAKAAEQGVSLSDQQLQRAVLDSIRALMIIRAYRIRGHLAADLDPLGMAEKGSHPELDPASYGFTEADMDRPIFIDNVLGLETASM
;
A
#
# COMPACT_ATOMS: atom_id res chain seq x y z
N MET A 1 -55.01 -21.56 11.32
CA MET A 1 -54.37 -21.31 10.01
C MET A 1 -53.30 -20.28 10.23
N THR A 2 -52.04 -20.70 10.37
CA THR A 2 -50.89 -19.79 10.39
C THR A 2 -50.46 -19.60 8.95
N ASP A 3 -50.86 -18.48 8.35
CA ASP A 3 -50.41 -18.05 7.02
C ASP A 3 -48.94 -17.63 7.11
N GLN A 4 -48.04 -18.61 7.18
CA GLN A 4 -46.61 -18.37 6.96
C GLN A 4 -46.39 -18.54 5.47
N SER A 5 -46.41 -17.42 4.73
CA SER A 5 -46.02 -17.46 3.31
C SER A 5 -44.58 -17.98 3.22
N PRO A 6 -44.22 -18.81 2.22
CA PRO A 6 -42.86 -19.32 2.05
C PRO A 6 -41.78 -18.22 2.06
N THR A 7 -42.16 -17.01 1.67
CA THR A 7 -41.30 -15.83 1.63
C THR A 7 -41.01 -15.23 3.02
N ALA A 8 -41.90 -15.39 4.00
CA ALA A 8 -41.72 -14.80 5.33
C ALA A 8 -40.48 -15.38 6.07
N ALA A 9 -40.29 -16.69 5.97
CA ALA A 9 -39.11 -17.36 6.53
C ALA A 9 -37.82 -16.90 5.81
N PHE A 10 -37.88 -16.75 4.48
CA PHE A 10 -36.75 -16.27 3.68
C PHE A 10 -36.34 -14.83 4.05
N THR A 11 -37.31 -13.91 4.18
CA THR A 11 -37.01 -12.52 4.59
C THR A 11 -36.45 -12.45 6.01
N ALA A 12 -36.89 -13.33 6.91
CA ALA A 12 -36.38 -13.39 8.27
C ALA A 12 -34.92 -13.89 8.35
N SER A 13 -34.47 -14.76 7.43
CA SER A 13 -33.11 -15.29 7.41
C SER A 13 -32.21 -14.71 6.32
N SER A 14 -32.69 -13.79 5.49
CA SER A 14 -31.93 -13.27 4.34
C SER A 14 -30.65 -12.56 4.74
N PHE A 15 -30.56 -12.07 5.98
CA PHE A 15 -29.35 -11.45 6.51
C PHE A 15 -28.21 -12.47 6.74
N LEU A 16 -28.52 -13.76 6.90
CA LEU A 16 -27.56 -14.87 7.05
C LEU A 16 -27.09 -15.45 5.70
N ASP A 17 -27.36 -14.74 4.59
CA ASP A 17 -26.86 -15.15 3.29
C ASP A 17 -25.33 -15.04 3.22
N GLY A 18 -24.70 -15.89 2.39
CA GLY A 18 -23.24 -16.01 2.31
C GLY A 18 -22.54 -14.72 1.90
N ALA A 19 -23.22 -13.83 1.20
CA ALA A 19 -22.70 -12.49 0.87
C ALA A 19 -22.44 -11.62 2.11
N ASN A 20 -23.12 -11.88 3.24
CA ASN A 20 -22.96 -11.15 4.49
C ASN A 20 -22.08 -11.88 5.51
N ALA A 21 -21.53 -13.06 5.18
CA ALA A 21 -20.81 -13.92 6.12
C ALA A 21 -19.68 -13.17 6.85
N ASP A 22 -18.81 -12.48 6.11
CA ASP A 22 -17.69 -11.71 6.69
C ASP A 22 -18.17 -10.61 7.65
N TYR A 23 -19.31 -9.97 7.34
CA TYR A 23 -19.88 -8.93 8.18
C TYR A 23 -20.44 -9.50 9.49
N VAL A 24 -21.19 -10.61 9.40
CA VAL A 24 -21.74 -11.30 10.56
C VAL A 24 -20.63 -11.86 11.45
N ASP A 25 -19.57 -12.41 10.85
CA ASP A 25 -18.39 -12.91 11.58
C ASP A 25 -17.67 -11.80 12.34
N GLN A 26 -17.47 -10.63 11.71
CA GLN A 26 -16.91 -9.46 12.38
C GLN A 26 -17.78 -8.97 13.54
N LEU A 27 -19.09 -9.02 13.38
CA LEU A 27 -20.03 -8.59 14.41
C LEU A 27 -20.06 -9.59 15.59
N ALA A 28 -20.01 -10.88 15.30
CA ALA A 28 -19.85 -11.93 16.30
C ALA A 28 -18.53 -11.78 17.08
N ALA A 29 -17.43 -11.49 16.37
CA ALA A 29 -16.12 -11.26 16.97
C ALA A 29 -16.12 -10.04 17.93
N ARG A 30 -16.79 -8.95 17.54
CA ARG A 30 -16.99 -7.78 18.41
C ARG A 30 -17.83 -8.11 19.63
N HIS A 31 -18.96 -8.79 19.44
CA HIS A 31 -19.83 -9.23 20.53
C HIS A 31 -19.11 -10.16 21.54
N ALA A 32 -18.23 -11.05 21.06
CA ALA A 32 -17.43 -11.93 21.91
C ALA A 32 -16.38 -11.18 22.76
N GLY A 33 -15.89 -10.04 22.26
CA GLY A 33 -14.97 -9.15 23.00
C GLY A 33 -15.71 -8.24 23.99
N ASP A 34 -16.80 -7.63 23.54
CA ASP A 34 -17.68 -6.76 24.33
C ASP A 34 -19.14 -6.91 23.86
N PRO A 35 -20.04 -7.52 24.65
CA PRO A 35 -21.45 -7.67 24.29
C PRO A 35 -22.19 -6.34 24.06
N ALA A 36 -21.73 -5.24 24.64
CA ALA A 36 -22.32 -3.91 24.47
C ALA A 36 -21.87 -3.20 23.16
N SER A 37 -20.93 -3.80 22.42
CA SER A 37 -20.37 -3.22 21.19
C SER A 37 -21.25 -3.39 19.95
N VAL A 38 -22.30 -4.21 20.05
CA VAL A 38 -23.24 -4.52 18.96
C VAL A 38 -24.65 -4.10 19.34
N ASP A 39 -25.52 -3.96 18.33
CA ASP A 39 -26.93 -3.65 18.56
C ASP A 39 -27.61 -4.73 19.43
N PRO A 40 -28.57 -4.37 20.30
CA PRO A 40 -29.28 -5.33 21.15
C PRO A 40 -29.88 -6.53 20.41
N GLN A 41 -30.38 -6.34 19.18
CA GLN A 41 -30.94 -7.45 18.39
C GLN A 41 -29.88 -8.48 18.00
N TRP A 42 -28.67 -8.01 17.71
CA TRP A 42 -27.52 -8.86 17.40
C TRP A 42 -26.96 -9.54 18.64
N ALA A 43 -26.88 -8.83 19.77
CA ALA A 43 -26.48 -9.43 21.03
C ALA A 43 -27.43 -10.56 21.46
N GLU A 44 -28.74 -10.37 21.27
CA GLU A 44 -29.73 -11.41 21.53
C GLU A 44 -29.58 -12.60 20.58
N PHE A 45 -29.35 -12.35 19.28
CA PHE A 45 -29.10 -13.39 18.28
C PHE A 45 -27.87 -14.25 18.63
N PHE A 46 -26.73 -13.64 18.93
CA PHE A 46 -25.52 -14.40 19.29
C PHE A 46 -25.66 -15.13 20.62
N ARG A 47 -26.36 -14.55 21.60
CA ARG A 47 -26.69 -15.24 22.85
C ARG A 47 -27.59 -16.46 22.62
N ALA A 48 -28.55 -16.35 21.69
CA ALA A 48 -29.46 -17.43 21.33
C ALA A 48 -28.75 -18.61 20.63
N LEU A 49 -27.58 -18.37 20.02
CA LEU A 49 -26.76 -19.41 19.38
C LEU A 49 -26.18 -20.41 20.39
N GLY A 50 -26.02 -19.99 21.66
CA GLY A 50 -25.64 -20.87 22.76
C GLY A 50 -24.16 -21.24 22.82
N ASP A 51 -23.30 -20.58 22.03
CA ASP A 51 -21.86 -20.77 22.09
C ASP A 51 -21.30 -20.39 23.46
N SER A 52 -20.33 -21.17 23.93
CA SER A 52 -19.62 -20.80 25.16
C SER A 52 -18.81 -19.53 24.92
N GLU A 53 -18.68 -18.67 25.94
CA GLU A 53 -17.88 -17.43 25.83
C GLU A 53 -16.44 -17.70 25.38
N LEU A 54 -15.90 -18.86 25.77
CA LEU A 54 -14.56 -19.29 25.41
C LEU A 54 -14.45 -19.68 23.93
N ASP A 55 -15.46 -20.36 23.39
CA ASP A 55 -15.48 -20.73 21.97
C ASP A 55 -15.75 -19.52 21.08
N ALA A 56 -16.64 -18.62 21.49
CA ALA A 56 -16.89 -17.35 20.80
C ALA A 56 -15.62 -16.48 20.72
N LYS A 57 -14.86 -16.38 21.82
CA LYS A 57 -13.57 -15.65 21.83
C LYS A 57 -12.50 -16.32 20.98
N ARG A 58 -12.47 -17.65 20.92
CA ARG A 58 -11.54 -18.38 20.03
C ARG A 58 -11.89 -18.20 18.56
N ALA A 59 -13.17 -18.25 18.20
CA ALA A 59 -13.63 -17.97 16.86
C ALA A 59 -13.28 -16.53 16.43
N ALA A 60 -13.46 -15.56 17.33
CA ALA A 60 -13.10 -14.16 17.11
C ALA A 60 -11.61 -13.91 16.87
N GLN A 61 -10.73 -14.74 17.43
CA GLN A 61 -9.28 -14.66 17.23
C GLN A 61 -8.83 -15.17 15.85
N GLY A 62 -9.73 -15.81 15.11
CA GLY A 62 -9.45 -16.41 13.81
C GLY A 62 -8.73 -17.76 13.92
N PRO A 63 -8.52 -18.44 12.78
CA PRO A 63 -7.89 -19.74 12.77
C PRO A 63 -6.40 -19.66 13.13
N SER A 64 -5.90 -20.62 13.89
CA SER A 64 -4.48 -20.71 14.26
C SER A 64 -3.53 -20.91 13.07
N TRP A 65 -4.04 -21.33 11.92
CA TRP A 65 -3.32 -21.48 10.67
C TRP A 65 -3.36 -20.22 9.79
N ALA A 66 -4.05 -19.16 10.22
CA ALA A 66 -4.07 -17.89 9.52
C ALA A 66 -2.65 -17.36 9.37
N ARG A 67 -2.27 -17.05 8.13
CA ARG A 67 -0.97 -16.50 7.78
C ARG A 67 -1.06 -14.99 7.75
N ALA A 68 -0.22 -14.32 8.54
CA ALA A 68 -0.14 -12.86 8.56
C ALA A 68 0.36 -12.27 7.23
N ASP A 69 1.05 -13.08 6.42
CA ASP A 69 1.63 -12.72 5.14
C ASP A 69 0.74 -13.11 3.93
N TRP A 70 -0.51 -13.49 4.16
CA TRP A 70 -1.46 -13.92 3.12
C TRP A 70 -2.78 -13.13 3.17
N PRO A 71 -3.36 -12.74 2.02
CA PRO A 71 -2.82 -12.88 0.68
C PRO A 71 -1.66 -11.89 0.45
N PRO A 72 -0.60 -12.30 -0.27
CA PRO A 72 0.47 -11.40 -0.64
C PRO A 72 -0.12 -10.29 -1.51
N GLN A 73 -0.08 -9.06 -1.01
CA GLN A 73 -0.43 -7.89 -1.81
C GLN A 73 0.78 -7.54 -2.68
N PRO A 74 0.66 -7.51 -4.02
CA PRO A 74 1.74 -7.03 -4.87
C PRO A 74 1.99 -5.55 -4.57
N VAL A 75 3.10 -5.27 -3.87
CA VAL A 75 3.59 -3.92 -3.54
C VAL A 75 4.62 -3.44 -4.56
N ASP A 76 4.56 -3.94 -5.79
CA ASP A 76 5.43 -3.48 -6.85
C ASP A 76 4.95 -2.13 -7.41
N ASP A 77 5.92 -1.36 -7.89
CA ASP A 77 5.71 -0.04 -8.45
C ASP A 77 4.68 0.01 -9.57
N LEU A 78 4.59 -1.05 -10.38
CA LEU A 78 3.63 -1.15 -11.48
C LEU A 78 2.20 -1.26 -10.93
N THR A 79 1.98 -2.12 -9.95
CA THR A 79 0.68 -2.23 -9.28
C THR A 79 0.30 -0.93 -8.60
N ALA A 80 1.22 -0.30 -7.86
CA ALA A 80 0.99 0.98 -7.20
C ALA A 80 0.65 2.12 -8.18
N ALA A 81 1.27 2.12 -9.37
CA ALA A 81 0.97 3.08 -10.43
C ALA A 81 -0.45 2.89 -11.01
N LEU A 82 -0.95 1.66 -11.08
CA LEU A 82 -2.28 1.33 -11.61
C LEU A 82 -3.40 1.49 -10.58
N THR A 83 -3.16 1.16 -9.31
CA THR A 83 -4.17 1.19 -8.24
C THR A 83 -4.19 2.52 -7.46
N GLY A 84 -3.09 3.27 -7.49
CA GLY A 84 -2.91 4.46 -6.65
C GLY A 84 -2.56 4.15 -5.19
N GLU A 85 -2.47 2.86 -4.82
CA GLU A 85 -2.09 2.40 -3.50
C GLU A 85 -0.55 2.28 -3.41
N TRP A 86 0.09 3.42 -3.16
CA TRP A 86 1.53 3.45 -2.90
C TRP A 86 1.82 2.88 -1.52
N ALA A 87 2.82 1.98 -1.44
CA ALA A 87 3.25 1.39 -0.18
C ALA A 87 3.51 2.50 0.86
N ALA A 88 2.94 2.36 2.05
CA ALA A 88 3.27 3.22 3.17
C ALA A 88 4.77 3.09 3.46
N PRO A 89 5.47 4.19 3.82
CA PRO A 89 6.89 4.12 4.15
C PRO A 89 7.11 3.05 5.24
N PRO A 90 8.18 2.23 5.15
CA PRO A 90 8.41 1.15 6.08
C PRO A 90 8.39 1.67 7.52
N PRO A 91 7.84 0.90 8.49
CA PRO A 91 7.75 1.33 9.87
C PRO A 91 9.12 1.80 10.37
N ALA A 92 9.17 2.87 11.16
CA ALA A 92 10.41 3.58 11.52
C ALA A 92 11.53 2.69 12.11
N LYS A 93 11.18 1.51 12.66
CA LYS A 93 12.14 0.50 13.12
C LYS A 93 12.92 -0.14 11.97
N GLU A 94 12.28 -0.42 10.85
CA GLU A 94 12.89 -1.00 9.66
C GLU A 94 13.76 0.03 8.93
N ALA A 95 13.31 1.28 8.83
CA ALA A 95 14.11 2.38 8.29
C ALA A 95 15.42 2.61 9.08
N LYS A 96 15.36 2.55 10.43
CA LYS A 96 16.55 2.64 11.29
C LYS A 96 17.48 1.43 11.12
N ALA A 97 16.93 0.23 10.99
CA ALA A 97 17.71 -0.99 10.78
C ALA A 97 18.41 -0.99 9.40
N ALA A 98 17.77 -0.45 8.37
CA ALA A 98 18.36 -0.26 7.05
C ALA A 98 19.51 0.77 7.10
N GLY A 99 19.31 1.92 7.76
CA GLY A 99 20.36 2.93 7.95
C GLY A 99 21.61 2.39 8.65
N ALA A 100 21.45 1.56 9.68
CA ALA A 100 22.57 0.93 10.40
C ALA A 100 23.37 -0.05 9.50
N LYS A 101 22.68 -0.81 8.64
CA LYS A 101 23.33 -1.73 7.68
C LYS A 101 24.10 -0.98 6.60
N ILE A 102 23.58 0.15 6.13
CA ILE A 102 24.25 1.00 5.14
C ILE A 102 25.51 1.63 5.75
N ALA A 103 25.44 2.15 6.97
CA ALA A 103 26.59 2.71 7.67
C ALA A 103 27.71 1.68 7.93
N ALA A 104 27.33 0.45 8.29
CA ALA A 104 28.28 -0.65 8.49
C ALA A 104 29.01 -1.03 7.18
N LYS A 105 28.29 -1.16 6.07
CA LYS A 105 28.89 -1.43 4.75
C LYS A 105 29.77 -0.29 4.24
N ALA A 106 29.41 0.97 4.51
CA ALA A 106 30.22 2.12 4.13
C ALA A 106 31.56 2.16 4.90
N ALA A 107 31.54 1.80 6.19
CA ALA A 107 32.74 1.70 7.01
C ALA A 107 33.70 0.59 6.54
N GLU A 108 33.17 -0.55 6.06
CA GLU A 108 33.98 -1.65 5.49
C GLU A 108 34.72 -1.25 4.20
N GLN A 109 34.19 -0.30 3.42
CA GLN A 109 34.78 0.15 2.16
C GLN A 109 35.81 1.28 2.32
N GLY A 110 36.07 1.75 3.55
CA GLY A 110 37.09 2.78 3.82
C GLY A 110 36.78 4.17 3.23
N VAL A 111 35.53 4.41 2.81
CA VAL A 111 35.07 5.70 2.29
C VAL A 111 34.39 6.48 3.41
N SER A 112 35.05 7.51 3.93
CA SER A 112 34.40 8.48 4.82
C SER A 112 33.52 9.42 3.99
N LEU A 113 32.24 9.08 3.85
CA LEU A 113 31.26 10.02 3.31
C LEU A 113 31.05 11.13 4.34
N SER A 114 31.15 12.39 3.92
CA SER A 114 30.72 13.50 4.77
C SER A 114 29.19 13.48 4.89
N ASP A 115 28.65 13.96 6.02
CA ASP A 115 27.20 14.07 6.21
C ASP A 115 26.52 14.86 5.07
N GLN A 116 27.24 15.84 4.51
CA GLN A 116 26.78 16.62 3.36
C GLN A 116 26.70 15.79 2.07
N GLN A 117 27.66 14.89 1.82
CA GLN A 117 27.63 13.99 0.67
C GLN A 117 26.48 12.99 0.78
N LEU A 118 26.25 12.45 1.97
CA LEU A 118 25.12 11.55 2.22
C LEU A 118 23.79 12.27 2.01
N GLN A 119 23.64 13.47 2.58
CA GLN A 119 22.43 14.28 2.40
C GLN A 119 22.18 14.62 0.93
N ARG A 120 23.22 14.98 0.17
CA ARG A 120 23.11 15.22 -1.27
C ARG A 120 22.67 13.98 -2.03
N ALA A 121 23.29 12.82 -1.78
CA ALA A 121 22.92 11.57 -2.44
C ALA A 121 21.46 11.16 -2.17
N VAL A 122 20.99 11.34 -0.92
CA VAL A 122 19.59 11.08 -0.54
C VAL A 122 18.64 12.04 -1.28
N LEU A 123 18.96 13.33 -1.32
CA LEU A 123 18.15 14.31 -2.05
C LEU A 123 18.11 14.00 -3.55
N ASP A 124 19.25 13.69 -4.16
CA ASP A 124 19.34 13.34 -5.58
C ASP A 124 18.49 12.08 -5.86
N SER A 125 18.51 11.07 -4.98
CA SER A 125 17.69 9.86 -5.12
C SER A 125 16.19 10.18 -5.03
N ILE A 126 15.76 10.97 -4.05
CA ILE A 126 14.35 11.38 -3.91
C ILE A 126 13.88 12.13 -5.16
N ARG A 127 14.70 13.05 -5.68
CA ARG A 127 14.36 13.85 -6.85
C ARG A 127 14.32 13.01 -8.14
N ALA A 128 15.24 12.07 -8.30
CA ALA A 128 15.21 11.09 -9.39
C ALA A 128 13.94 10.23 -9.35
N LEU A 129 13.53 9.75 -8.17
CA LEU A 129 12.29 9.00 -8.01
C LEU A 129 11.04 9.85 -8.32
N MET A 130 11.05 11.13 -7.93
CA MET A 130 9.95 12.05 -8.24
C MET A 130 9.80 12.30 -9.74
N ILE A 131 10.89 12.49 -10.49
CA ILE A 131 10.82 12.68 -11.94
C ILE A 131 10.41 11.39 -12.66
N ILE A 132 10.92 10.22 -12.26
CA ILE A 132 10.46 8.92 -12.79
C ILE A 132 8.94 8.79 -12.63
N ARG A 133 8.43 9.12 -11.44
CA ARG A 133 6.99 9.12 -11.17
C ARG A 133 6.25 10.14 -12.04
N ALA A 134 6.79 11.33 -12.26
CA ALA A 134 6.19 12.34 -13.12
C ALA A 134 6.06 11.83 -14.57
N TYR A 135 7.10 11.20 -15.12
CA TYR A 135 7.06 10.58 -16.45
C TYR A 135 6.05 9.43 -16.53
N ARG A 136 5.96 8.58 -15.49
CA ARG A 136 4.95 7.51 -15.46
C ARG A 136 3.51 8.04 -15.49
N ILE A 137 3.23 9.12 -14.76
CA ILE A 137 1.86 9.65 -14.65
C ILE A 137 1.52 10.60 -15.81
N ARG A 138 2.45 11.45 -16.24
CA ARG A 138 2.21 12.58 -17.18
C ARG A 138 3.08 12.54 -18.43
N GLY A 139 3.99 11.58 -18.58
CA GLY A 139 4.88 11.51 -19.76
C GLY A 139 4.13 11.36 -21.08
N HIS A 140 2.91 10.83 -21.05
CA HIS A 140 2.03 10.75 -22.22
C HIS A 140 1.67 12.15 -22.80
N LEU A 141 1.74 13.21 -21.99
CA LEU A 141 1.51 14.59 -22.45
C LEU A 141 2.67 15.13 -23.30
N ALA A 142 3.90 14.65 -23.04
CA ALA A 142 5.10 15.03 -23.80
C ALA A 142 5.42 14.04 -24.94
N ALA A 143 4.68 12.94 -25.07
CA ALA A 143 4.94 11.91 -26.06
C ALA A 143 4.71 12.41 -27.50
N ASP A 144 5.53 11.92 -28.43
CA ASP A 144 5.41 12.25 -29.85
C ASP A 144 4.39 11.33 -30.54
N LEU A 145 3.11 11.67 -30.39
CA LEU A 145 1.99 10.86 -30.90
C LEU A 145 1.36 11.44 -32.18
N ASP A 146 1.68 12.68 -32.54
CA ASP A 146 1.10 13.36 -33.70
C ASP A 146 2.05 13.31 -34.91
N PRO A 147 1.84 12.40 -35.88
CA PRO A 147 2.70 12.29 -37.06
C PRO A 147 2.59 13.50 -38.00
N LEU A 148 1.57 14.36 -37.84
CA LEU A 148 1.38 15.56 -38.64
C LEU A 148 1.99 16.81 -37.99
N GLY A 149 2.37 16.74 -36.71
CA GLY A 149 3.00 17.84 -35.97
C GLY A 149 2.12 19.09 -35.83
N MET A 150 0.80 18.92 -35.81
CA MET A 150 -0.17 20.01 -35.67
C MET A 150 -0.46 20.36 -34.21
N ALA A 151 -0.29 19.41 -33.29
CA ALA A 151 -0.49 19.63 -31.86
C ALA A 151 0.65 20.43 -31.23
N GLU A 152 0.32 21.52 -30.53
CA GLU A 152 1.27 22.24 -29.69
C GLU A 152 1.56 21.43 -28.41
N LYS A 153 2.82 21.00 -28.25
CA LYS A 153 3.30 20.41 -26.99
C LYS A 153 3.49 21.54 -25.99
N GLY A 154 2.66 21.58 -24.96
CA GLY A 154 2.77 22.55 -23.88
C GLY A 154 4.09 22.40 -23.12
N SER A 155 4.44 23.42 -22.32
CA SER A 155 5.52 23.27 -21.35
C SER A 155 5.05 22.41 -20.19
N HIS A 156 5.85 21.39 -19.84
CA HIS A 156 5.61 20.48 -18.72
C HIS A 156 6.76 20.58 -17.72
N PRO A 157 6.77 21.59 -16.83
CA PRO A 157 7.84 21.77 -15.84
C PRO A 157 8.05 20.53 -14.97
N GLU A 158 7.01 19.76 -14.70
CA GLU A 158 7.08 18.50 -13.96
C GLU A 158 7.86 17.38 -14.66
N LEU A 159 8.11 17.50 -15.97
CA LEU A 159 8.92 16.55 -16.74
C LEU A 159 10.35 17.07 -16.97
N ASP A 160 10.64 18.30 -16.57
CA ASP A 160 11.95 18.93 -16.73
C ASP A 160 12.85 18.60 -15.51
N PRO A 161 14.01 17.95 -15.70
CA PRO A 161 15.02 17.77 -14.67
C PRO A 161 15.41 19.04 -13.91
N ALA A 162 15.41 20.20 -14.58
CA ALA A 162 15.79 21.48 -13.98
C ALA A 162 14.81 21.89 -12.86
N SER A 163 13.53 21.53 -12.96
CA SER A 163 12.52 21.76 -11.92
C SER A 163 12.82 21.00 -10.62
N TYR A 164 13.61 19.93 -10.72
CA TYR A 164 14.09 19.14 -9.60
C TYR A 164 15.54 19.50 -9.21
N GLY A 165 16.09 20.60 -9.74
CA GLY A 165 17.41 21.08 -9.37
C GLY A 165 18.57 20.23 -9.89
N PHE A 166 18.34 19.45 -10.94
CA PHE A 166 19.41 18.84 -11.73
C PHE A 166 19.89 19.83 -12.78
N THR A 167 21.21 19.96 -12.91
CA THR A 167 21.85 20.79 -13.94
C THR A 167 22.45 19.91 -15.02
N GLU A 168 22.88 20.49 -16.14
CA GLU A 168 23.58 19.74 -17.20
C GLU A 168 24.82 18.99 -16.68
N ALA A 169 25.51 19.55 -15.67
CA ALA A 169 26.66 18.91 -15.04
C ALA A 169 26.30 17.65 -14.23
N ASP A 170 25.02 17.46 -13.92
CA ASP A 170 24.54 16.32 -13.14
C ASP A 170 24.04 15.16 -14.00
N MET A 171 23.95 15.33 -15.32
CA MET A 171 23.31 14.35 -16.21
C MET A 171 24.01 13.00 -16.22
N ASP A 172 25.35 12.98 -16.21
CA ASP A 172 26.14 11.75 -16.23
C ASP A 172 26.40 11.16 -14.83
N ARG A 173 25.91 11.78 -13.75
CA ARG A 173 26.21 11.34 -12.38
C ARG A 173 25.38 10.10 -12.03
N PRO A 174 25.97 9.05 -11.44
CA PRO A 174 25.20 7.90 -10.97
C PRO A 174 24.38 8.27 -9.72
N ILE A 175 23.07 8.02 -9.79
CA ILE A 175 22.09 8.24 -8.74
C ILE A 175 21.47 6.88 -8.36
N PHE A 176 21.31 6.62 -7.07
CA PHE A 176 20.65 5.41 -6.59
C PHE A 176 19.13 5.52 -6.77
N ILE A 177 18.50 4.52 -7.38
CA ILE A 177 17.05 4.51 -7.67
C ILE A 177 16.34 3.25 -7.18
N ASP A 178 16.97 2.46 -6.31
CA ASP A 178 16.35 1.34 -5.59
C ASP A 178 15.59 0.34 -6.50
N ASN A 179 16.16 -0.04 -7.64
CA ASN A 179 15.58 -1.01 -8.58
C ASN A 179 14.21 -0.61 -9.17
N VAL A 180 13.80 0.66 -9.07
CA VAL A 180 12.54 1.17 -9.61
C VAL A 180 12.40 0.97 -11.12
N LEU A 181 13.53 0.95 -11.85
CA LEU A 181 13.60 0.62 -13.28
C LEU A 181 14.30 -0.73 -13.55
N GLY A 182 14.44 -1.59 -12.54
CA GLY A 182 15.28 -2.79 -12.60
C GLY A 182 16.79 -2.51 -12.55
N LEU A 183 17.17 -1.29 -12.17
CA LEU A 183 18.56 -0.84 -12.01
C LEU A 183 18.77 -0.33 -10.58
N GLU A 184 19.89 -0.68 -9.95
CA GLU A 184 20.24 -0.13 -8.62
C GLU A 184 20.62 1.36 -8.71
N THR A 185 21.33 1.74 -9.77
CA THR A 185 21.75 3.12 -10.04
C THR A 185 21.50 3.50 -11.50
N ALA A 186 21.14 4.76 -11.74
CA ALA A 186 20.94 5.33 -13.07
C ALA A 186 21.49 6.76 -13.15
N SER A 187 21.79 7.23 -14.35
CA SER A 187 22.03 8.64 -14.66
C SER A 187 20.71 9.32 -15.05
N MET A 188 20.69 10.65 -15.17
CA MET A 188 19.49 11.40 -15.59
C MET A 188 19.22 11.31 -17.09
#